data_AF-A0A518LPU7-F1
#
_entry.id   AF-A0A518LPU7-F1
#
_cell.length_a   1.000
_cell.length_b   1.000
_cell.length_c   1.000
_cell.angle_alpha   90.00
_cell.angle_beta   90.00
_cell.angle_gamma   90.00
#
_symmetry.space_group_name_H-M   'P 1'
#
loop_
_entity.id
_entity.type
_entity.pdbx_description
1 polymer ?
#
loop_
_entity_poly.entity_id
_entity_poly.type
_entity_poly.pdbx_seq_one_letter_code
_entity_poly.pdbx_strand_id
1 'polypeptide(L)'
;MLFKLEKIIPGELAYPMPLVTRIVVWTALCAGCAGPSILLAVLVRANHLALAISCIAFVAAYVVLTGTEFWISLWQRDSARRAIIAGFTLRILASIVFPLGMMLDMIPGMLIAELVGFDTENFHELSAAQTFVMAFLFGISMNFILWLGIAMLYPITYRIKPSKRPAGVCKRCGYDLRASPIRCPECGEPTPAAALPSVEAPPGAPRHSESQT
;
A
#
# COMPACT_ATOMS: atom_id res chain seq x y z
N MET A 1 -4.31 -21.15 -4.33
CA MET A 1 -3.93 -20.30 -5.48
C MET A 1 -3.45 -18.89 -5.11
N LEU A 2 -3.53 -18.44 -3.84
CA LEU A 2 -3.03 -17.12 -3.39
C LEU A 2 -1.48 -16.98 -3.37
N PHE A 3 -0.72 -18.05 -3.63
CA PHE A 3 0.74 -18.09 -3.54
C PHE A 3 1.51 -17.63 -4.80
N LYS A 4 0.82 -17.34 -5.92
CA LYS A 4 1.49 -16.95 -7.18
C LYS A 4 1.65 -15.44 -7.39
N LEU A 5 1.01 -14.60 -6.58
CA LEU A 5 1.15 -13.13 -6.66
C LEU A 5 2.43 -12.61 -6.00
N GLU A 6 3.07 -13.38 -5.12
CA GLU A 6 4.40 -13.10 -4.56
C GLU A 6 5.50 -13.12 -5.65
N LYS A 7 5.22 -13.71 -6.82
CA LYS A 7 6.08 -13.64 -8.01
C LYS A 7 5.85 -12.39 -8.86
N ILE A 8 4.66 -11.79 -8.81
CA ILE A 8 4.32 -10.58 -9.59
C ILE A 8 4.73 -9.32 -8.84
N ILE A 9 4.63 -9.34 -7.51
CA ILE A 9 5.18 -8.32 -6.62
C ILE A 9 6.25 -9.03 -5.78
N PRO A 10 7.52 -9.04 -6.21
CA PRO A 10 8.58 -9.77 -5.53
C PRO A 10 8.65 -9.33 -4.06
N GLY A 11 8.37 -10.25 -3.14
CA GLY A 11 8.50 -10.01 -1.70
C GLY A 11 9.92 -9.63 -1.26
N GLU A 12 10.89 -9.87 -2.14
CA GLU A 12 12.32 -9.56 -2.01
C GLU A 12 12.77 -8.35 -2.85
N LEU A 13 11.87 -7.57 -3.47
CA LEU A 13 12.33 -6.41 -4.24
C LEU A 13 13.05 -5.44 -3.30
N ALA A 14 14.36 -5.30 -3.50
CA ALA A 14 15.19 -4.35 -2.77
C ALA A 14 14.54 -2.97 -2.89
N TYR A 15 14.07 -2.47 -1.76
CA TYR A 15 13.41 -1.17 -1.68
C TYR A 15 14.48 -0.12 -1.38
N PRO A 16 14.57 1.00 -2.11
CA PRO A 16 13.60 1.54 -3.07
C PRO A 16 13.57 0.83 -4.43
N MET A 17 12.35 0.62 -4.94
CA MET A 17 12.14 0.03 -6.26
C MET A 17 12.68 0.97 -7.36
N PRO A 18 13.43 0.47 -8.36
CA PRO A 18 13.88 1.30 -9.47
C PRO A 18 12.68 1.89 -10.25
N LEU A 19 12.89 3.06 -10.86
CA LEU A 19 11.83 3.83 -11.52
C LEU A 19 11.06 3.01 -12.58
N VAL A 20 11.79 2.25 -13.40
CA VAL A 20 11.21 1.44 -14.47
C VAL A 20 10.26 0.38 -13.90
N THR A 21 10.64 -0.28 -12.81
CA THR A 21 9.78 -1.28 -12.17
C THR A 21 8.51 -0.65 -11.59
N ARG A 22 8.60 0.55 -11.02
CA ARG A 22 7.41 1.29 -10.55
C ARG A 22 6.46 1.56 -11.71
N ILE A 23 6.96 2.07 -12.83
CA ILE A 23 6.15 2.35 -14.02
C ILE A 23 5.45 1.06 -14.48
N VAL A 24 6.20 -0.03 -14.70
CA VAL A 24 5.64 -1.29 -15.20
C VAL A 24 4.57 -1.85 -14.27
N VAL A 25 4.83 -1.89 -12.95
CA VAL A 25 3.88 -2.42 -11.97
C VAL A 25 2.60 -1.59 -11.92
N TRP A 26 2.71 -0.26 -11.85
CA TRP A 26 1.53 0.62 -11.77
C TRP A 26 0.73 0.68 -13.07
N THR A 27 1.40 0.61 -14.24
CA THR A 27 0.70 0.45 -15.52
C THR A 27 -0.07 -0.86 -15.58
N ALA A 28 0.55 -1.99 -15.19
CA ALA A 28 -0.12 -3.29 -15.20
C ALA A 28 -1.31 -3.34 -14.22
N LEU A 29 -1.15 -2.78 -13.02
CA LEU A 29 -2.23 -2.67 -12.04
C LEU A 29 -3.39 -1.79 -12.55
N CYS A 30 -3.08 -0.63 -13.13
CA CYS A 30 -4.10 0.26 -13.68
C CYS A 30 -4.86 -0.42 -14.83
N ALA A 31 -4.15 -1.07 -15.76
CA ALA A 31 -4.77 -1.79 -16.87
C ALA A 31 -5.64 -2.97 -16.41
N GLY A 32 -5.19 -3.74 -15.41
CA GLY A 32 -5.96 -4.88 -14.88
C GLY A 32 -7.23 -4.46 -14.15
N CYS A 33 -7.15 -3.41 -13.33
CA CYS A 33 -8.29 -2.91 -12.57
C CYS A 33 -9.29 -2.11 -13.43
N ALA A 34 -8.79 -1.31 -14.39
CA ALA A 34 -9.63 -0.46 -15.23
C ALA A 34 -10.18 -1.18 -16.48
N GLY A 35 -9.71 -2.39 -16.79
CA GLY A 35 -10.05 -3.13 -18.00
C GLY A 35 -11.56 -3.23 -18.30
N PRO A 36 -12.40 -3.71 -17.35
CA PRO A 36 -13.85 -3.80 -17.57
C PRO A 36 -14.50 -2.44 -17.85
N SER A 37 -14.12 -1.40 -17.10
CA SER A 37 -14.68 -0.05 -17.25
C SER A 37 -14.22 0.64 -18.53
N ILE A 38 -12.95 0.46 -18.93
CA ILE A 38 -12.42 0.96 -20.20
C ILE A 38 -13.13 0.28 -21.36
N LEU A 39 -13.33 -1.04 -21.28
CA LEU A 39 -14.06 -1.79 -22.30
C LEU A 39 -15.48 -1.24 -22.48
N LEU A 40 -16.20 -1.02 -21.38
CA LEU A 40 -17.53 -0.41 -21.43
C LEU A 40 -17.50 1.01 -22.02
N ALA A 41 -16.55 1.85 -21.59
CA ALA A 41 -16.42 3.21 -22.10
C ALA A 41 -16.13 3.26 -23.61
N VAL A 42 -15.31 2.32 -24.12
CA VAL A 42 -15.06 2.14 -25.55
C VAL A 42 -16.32 1.69 -26.29
N LEU A 43 -17.11 0.78 -25.71
CA LEU A 43 -18.37 0.32 -26.29
C LEU A 43 -19.40 1.46 -26.42
N VAL A 44 -19.42 2.40 -25.46
CA VAL A 44 -20.29 3.58 -25.47
C VAL A 44 -19.74 4.71 -26.38
N ARG A 45 -18.60 4.49 -27.05
CA ARG A 45 -17.91 5.47 -27.93
C ARG A 45 -17.47 6.74 -27.20
N ALA A 46 -17.05 6.62 -25.94
CA ALA A 46 -16.48 7.73 -25.20
C ALA A 46 -15.16 8.22 -25.84
N ASN A 47 -14.71 9.43 -25.49
CA ASN A 47 -13.47 9.98 -26.02
C ASN A 47 -12.23 9.19 -25.52
N HIS A 48 -11.62 8.40 -26.40
CA HIS A 48 -10.50 7.53 -26.06
C HIS A 48 -9.25 8.31 -25.60
N LEU A 49 -9.02 9.53 -26.11
CA LEU A 49 -7.88 10.35 -25.70
C LEU A 49 -8.03 10.81 -24.24
N ALA A 50 -9.22 11.25 -23.86
CA ALA A 50 -9.49 11.66 -22.48
C ALA A 50 -9.30 10.49 -21.49
N LEU A 51 -9.75 9.29 -21.86
CA LEU A 51 -9.53 8.07 -21.08
C LEU A 51 -8.04 7.75 -20.95
N ALA A 52 -7.28 7.75 -22.05
CA ALA A 52 -5.84 7.47 -22.02
C ALA A 52 -5.07 8.48 -21.15
N ILE A 53 -5.37 9.78 -21.28
CA ILE A 53 -4.76 10.83 -20.46
C ILE A 53 -5.05 10.60 -18.98
N SER A 54 -6.28 10.22 -18.62
CA SER A 54 -6.62 9.94 -17.22
C SER A 54 -5.83 8.75 -16.65
N CYS A 55 -5.69 7.66 -17.41
CA CYS A 55 -4.89 6.49 -17.00
C CYS A 55 -3.41 6.86 -16.81
N ILE A 56 -2.83 7.62 -17.75
CA ILE A 56 -1.44 8.08 -17.67
C ILE A 56 -1.24 8.95 -16.42
N ALA A 57 -2.16 9.87 -16.15
CA ALA A 57 -2.11 10.72 -14.97
C ALA A 57 -2.14 9.90 -13.67
N PHE A 58 -2.97 8.86 -13.57
CA PHE A 58 -2.99 7.95 -12.41
C PHE A 58 -1.70 7.17 -12.25
N VAL A 59 -1.18 6.59 -13.34
CA VAL A 59 0.10 5.85 -13.29
C VAL A 59 1.22 6.77 -12.84
N ALA A 60 1.31 7.99 -13.39
CA ALA A 60 2.31 8.98 -12.99
C ALA A 60 2.18 9.34 -11.50
N ALA A 61 0.95 9.61 -11.02
CA ALA A 61 0.70 9.91 -9.61
C ALA A 61 1.14 8.78 -8.68
N TYR A 62 0.86 7.52 -9.04
CA TYR A 62 1.30 6.36 -8.25
C TYR A 62 2.82 6.14 -8.27
N VAL A 63 3.46 6.35 -9.41
CA VAL A 63 4.93 6.26 -9.53
C VAL A 63 5.62 7.30 -8.64
N VAL A 64 5.09 8.52 -8.59
CA VAL A 64 5.58 9.59 -7.71
C VAL A 64 5.28 9.26 -6.25
N LEU A 65 4.04 8.91 -5.91
CA LEU A 65 3.62 8.58 -4.54
C LEU A 65 4.48 7.45 -3.95
N THR A 66 4.72 6.40 -4.73
CA THR A 66 5.57 5.28 -4.32
C THR A 66 7.07 5.59 -4.31
N GLY A 67 7.49 6.74 -4.80
CA GLY A 67 8.85 7.24 -4.64
C GLY A 67 9.08 8.06 -3.36
N THR A 68 8.03 8.41 -2.62
CA THR A 68 8.15 9.28 -1.44
C THR A 68 8.66 8.54 -0.21
N GLU A 69 9.46 9.21 0.64
CA GLU A 69 9.95 8.69 1.94
C GLU A 69 8.83 8.14 2.83
N PHE A 70 7.66 8.78 2.79
CA PHE A 70 6.47 8.29 3.47
C PHE A 70 6.07 6.88 3.00
N TRP A 71 6.03 6.64 1.69
CA TRP A 71 5.72 5.32 1.15
C TRP A 71 6.81 4.30 1.49
N ILE A 72 8.08 4.71 1.41
CA ILE A 72 9.23 3.87 1.80
C ILE A 72 9.05 3.37 3.23
N SER A 73 8.83 4.28 4.17
CA SER A 73 8.66 3.97 5.59
C SER A 73 7.40 3.13 5.88
N LEU A 74 6.31 3.36 5.13
CA LEU A 74 5.10 2.55 5.23
C LEU A 74 5.34 1.12 4.73
N TRP A 75 6.05 0.95 3.61
CA TRP A 75 6.33 -0.35 3.00
C TRP A 75 7.30 -1.21 3.82
N GLN A 76 8.21 -0.59 4.56
CA GLN A 76 9.12 -1.29 5.48
C GLN A 76 8.38 -1.97 6.65
N ARG A 77 7.18 -1.52 6.99
CA ARG A 77 6.36 -2.15 8.04
C ARG A 77 5.71 -3.43 7.51
N ASP A 78 6.15 -4.59 8.00
CA ASP A 78 5.63 -5.89 7.56
C ASP A 78 4.09 -6.02 7.55
N SER A 79 3.41 -5.49 8.57
CA SER A 79 1.94 -5.51 8.65
C SER A 79 1.31 -4.65 7.56
N ALA A 80 1.83 -3.44 7.33
CA ALA A 80 1.35 -2.54 6.30
C ALA A 80 1.59 -3.12 4.91
N ARG A 81 2.79 -3.65 4.65
CA ARG A 81 3.11 -4.35 3.40
C ARG A 81 2.13 -5.49 3.10
N ARG A 82 1.86 -6.35 4.09
CA ARG A 82 0.87 -7.43 3.93
C ARG A 82 -0.54 -6.91 3.68
N ALA A 83 -0.97 -5.88 4.41
CA ALA A 83 -2.29 -5.28 4.21
C ALA A 83 -2.44 -4.65 2.81
N ILE A 84 -1.41 -3.94 2.34
CA ILE A 84 -1.39 -3.34 1.01
C ILE A 84 -1.43 -4.41 -0.07
N ILE A 85 -0.56 -5.44 0.00
CA ILE A 85 -0.55 -6.55 -0.96
C ILE A 85 -1.89 -7.29 -0.95
N ALA A 86 -2.45 -7.57 0.23
CA ALA A 86 -3.75 -8.22 0.36
C ALA A 86 -4.88 -7.38 -0.24
N GLY A 87 -4.90 -6.06 0.00
CA GLY A 87 -5.91 -5.15 -0.54
C GLY A 87 -5.84 -5.05 -2.07
N PHE A 88 -4.66 -4.85 -2.64
CA PHE A 88 -4.50 -4.84 -4.11
C PHE A 88 -4.83 -6.21 -4.73
N THR A 89 -4.44 -7.30 -4.08
CA THR A 89 -4.80 -8.66 -4.53
C THR A 89 -6.31 -8.85 -4.53
N LEU A 90 -6.98 -8.48 -3.44
CA LEU A 90 -8.43 -8.58 -3.32
C LEU A 90 -9.13 -7.73 -4.39
N ARG A 91 -8.62 -6.53 -4.67
CA ARG A 91 -9.14 -5.65 -5.71
C ARG A 91 -9.05 -6.27 -7.11
N ILE A 92 -7.89 -6.82 -7.47
CA ILE A 92 -7.71 -7.50 -8.77
C ILE A 92 -8.63 -8.70 -8.88
N LEU A 93 -8.72 -9.52 -7.83
CA LEU A 93 -9.61 -10.68 -7.80
C LEU A 93 -11.08 -10.25 -7.96
N ALA A 94 -11.50 -9.19 -7.27
CA ALA A 94 -12.84 -8.65 -7.39
C ALA A 94 -13.15 -8.18 -8.83
N SER A 95 -12.18 -7.56 -9.52
CA SER A 95 -12.32 -7.15 -10.93
C SER A 95 -12.46 -8.33 -11.90
N ILE A 96 -11.90 -9.50 -11.58
CA ILE A 96 -11.96 -10.70 -12.42
C ILE A 96 -13.30 -11.43 -12.28
N VAL A 97 -13.93 -11.38 -11.10
CA VAL A 97 -15.19 -12.07 -10.84
C VAL A 97 -16.35 -11.33 -11.50
N PHE A 98 -16.84 -11.83 -12.63
CA PHE A 98 -18.04 -11.31 -13.29
C PHE A 98 -19.33 -11.85 -12.64
N PRO A 99 -20.37 -11.03 -12.41
CA PRO A 99 -20.48 -9.57 -12.66
C PRO A 99 -20.04 -8.70 -11.47
N LEU A 100 -19.53 -9.29 -10.38
CA LEU A 100 -19.19 -8.60 -9.14
C LEU A 100 -18.25 -7.40 -9.35
N GLY A 101 -17.22 -7.56 -10.19
CA GLY A 101 -16.29 -6.49 -10.54
C GLY A 101 -16.98 -5.29 -11.18
N MET A 102 -17.88 -5.54 -12.14
CA MET A 102 -18.67 -4.46 -12.75
C MET A 102 -19.59 -3.78 -11.74
N MET A 103 -20.23 -4.53 -10.84
CA MET A 103 -21.11 -3.93 -9.83
C MET A 103 -20.35 -3.04 -8.86
N LEU A 104 -19.18 -3.48 -8.39
CA LEU A 104 -18.30 -2.68 -7.54
C LEU A 104 -17.83 -1.41 -8.25
N ASP A 105 -17.57 -1.51 -9.56
CA ASP A 105 -17.15 -0.38 -10.37
C ASP A 105 -18.33 0.54 -10.75
N MET A 106 -19.56 0.02 -10.85
CA MET A 106 -20.73 0.80 -11.25
C MET A 106 -21.24 1.71 -10.13
N ILE A 107 -21.16 1.28 -8.87
CA ILE A 107 -21.70 2.06 -7.73
C ILE A 107 -21.05 3.45 -7.63
N PRO A 108 -19.70 3.60 -7.62
CA PRO A 108 -19.11 4.93 -7.56
C PRO A 108 -19.27 5.71 -8.86
N GLY A 109 -19.36 5.02 -10.00
CA GLY A 109 -19.68 5.65 -11.28
C GLY A 109 -21.05 6.35 -11.25
N MET A 110 -22.07 5.68 -10.72
CA MET A 110 -23.41 6.29 -10.58
C MET A 110 -23.42 7.44 -9.57
N LEU A 111 -22.77 7.27 -8.41
CA LEU A 111 -22.68 8.34 -7.41
C LEU A 111 -21.99 9.59 -7.95
N ILE A 112 -20.95 9.42 -8.78
CA ILE A 112 -20.25 10.55 -9.40
C ILE A 112 -21.11 11.18 -10.50
N ALA A 113 -21.79 10.39 -11.32
CA ALA A 113 -22.71 10.91 -12.33
C ALA A 113 -23.79 11.80 -11.70
N GLU A 114 -24.35 11.35 -10.58
CA GLU A 114 -25.31 12.12 -9.79
C GLU A 114 -24.66 13.38 -9.16
N LEU A 115 -23.49 13.25 -8.54
CA LEU A 115 -22.79 14.37 -7.89
C LEU A 115 -22.40 15.49 -8.86
N VAL A 116 -22.03 15.15 -10.09
CA VAL A 116 -21.66 16.12 -11.13
C VAL A 116 -22.90 16.70 -11.83
N GLY A 117 -24.11 16.19 -11.53
CA GLY A 117 -25.36 16.63 -12.16
C GLY A 117 -25.42 16.24 -13.64
N PHE A 118 -24.83 15.09 -13.99
CA PHE A 118 -24.76 14.64 -15.37
C PHE A 118 -26.09 14.01 -15.80
N ASP A 119 -26.67 14.53 -16.87
CA ASP A 119 -27.90 14.00 -17.42
C ASP A 119 -27.61 12.67 -18.14
N THR A 120 -28.07 11.57 -17.56
CA THR A 120 -27.76 10.21 -18.01
C THR A 120 -28.37 9.87 -19.36
N GLU A 121 -29.23 10.73 -19.92
CA GLU A 121 -29.80 10.53 -21.25
C GLU A 121 -28.86 10.95 -22.40
N ASN A 122 -27.85 11.79 -22.13
CA ASN A 122 -26.96 12.36 -23.17
C ASN A 122 -25.52 11.81 -23.15
N PHE A 123 -25.34 10.53 -22.76
CA PHE A 123 -24.01 9.90 -22.67
C PHE A 123 -23.20 9.89 -23.98
N HIS A 124 -23.85 10.09 -25.13
CA HIS A 124 -23.19 10.07 -26.44
C HIS A 124 -22.51 11.39 -26.83
N GLU A 125 -22.78 12.49 -26.11
CA GLU A 125 -22.24 13.83 -26.43
C GLU A 125 -21.28 14.37 -25.36
N LEU A 126 -20.63 13.51 -24.57
CA LEU A 126 -19.65 13.98 -23.60
C LEU A 126 -18.47 14.66 -24.30
N SER A 127 -18.24 15.92 -23.93
CA SER A 127 -17.01 16.61 -24.28
C SER A 127 -15.79 15.90 -23.68
N ALA A 128 -14.62 16.06 -24.31
CA ALA A 128 -13.37 15.48 -23.81
C ALA A 128 -13.07 15.87 -22.34
N ALA A 129 -13.40 17.11 -21.96
CA ALA A 129 -13.23 17.61 -20.60
C ALA A 129 -14.12 16.86 -19.60
N GLN A 130 -15.38 16.62 -19.95
CA GLN A 130 -16.31 15.88 -19.08
C GLN A 130 -15.90 14.41 -18.93
N THR A 131 -15.52 13.73 -20.03
CA THR A 131 -15.00 12.36 -19.96
C THR A 131 -13.77 12.28 -19.05
N PHE A 132 -12.85 13.25 -19.17
CA PHE A 132 -11.66 13.32 -18.32
C PHE A 132 -12.02 13.50 -16.84
N VAL A 133 -12.87 14.49 -16.51
CA VAL A 133 -13.28 14.76 -15.11
C VAL A 133 -13.96 13.54 -14.50
N MET A 134 -14.87 12.90 -15.24
CA MET A 134 -15.56 11.69 -14.80
C MET A 134 -14.59 10.55 -14.51
N ALA A 135 -13.70 10.23 -15.47
CA ALA A 135 -12.72 9.17 -15.31
C ALA A 135 -11.76 9.45 -14.13
N PHE A 136 -11.40 10.72 -13.92
CA PHE A 136 -10.52 11.14 -12.84
C PHE A 136 -11.19 11.04 -11.47
N LEU A 137 -12.40 11.57 -11.31
CA LEU A 137 -13.18 11.43 -10.07
C LEU A 137 -13.44 9.97 -9.75
N PHE A 138 -13.74 9.17 -10.78
CA PHE A 138 -13.96 7.74 -10.64
C PHE A 138 -12.71 7.03 -10.08
N GLY A 139 -11.54 7.28 -10.67
CA GLY A 139 -10.30 6.70 -10.18
C GLY A 139 -9.95 7.16 -8.75
N ILE A 140 -10.21 8.42 -8.38
CA ILE A 140 -10.01 8.91 -7.01
C ILE A 140 -10.92 8.16 -6.03
N SER A 141 -12.21 8.04 -6.35
CA SER A 141 -13.18 7.36 -5.49
C SER A 141 -12.80 5.89 -5.26
N MET A 142 -12.35 5.20 -6.32
CA MET A 142 -11.88 3.81 -6.24
C MET A 142 -10.65 3.66 -5.36
N ASN A 143 -9.70 4.58 -5.49
CA ASN A 143 -8.50 4.56 -4.66
C ASN A 143 -8.83 4.83 -3.20
N PHE A 144 -9.78 5.73 -2.93
CA PHE A 144 -10.25 5.98 -1.58
C PHE A 144 -10.88 4.74 -0.94
N ILE A 145 -11.78 4.05 -1.66
CA ILE A 145 -12.40 2.79 -1.21
C ILE A 145 -11.34 1.71 -0.97
N LEU A 146 -10.37 1.59 -1.87
CA LEU A 146 -9.26 0.65 -1.72
C LEU A 146 -8.44 0.93 -0.46
N TRP A 147 -8.10 2.20 -0.20
CA TRP A 147 -7.36 2.60 1.00
C TRP A 147 -8.13 2.35 2.28
N LEU A 148 -9.44 2.59 2.29
CA LEU A 148 -10.30 2.23 3.41
C LEU A 148 -10.29 0.70 3.65
N GLY A 149 -10.40 -0.10 2.59
CA GLY A 149 -10.31 -1.56 2.68
C GLY A 149 -8.96 -2.03 3.24
N ILE A 150 -7.85 -1.46 2.77
CA ILE A 150 -6.50 -1.74 3.29
C ILE A 150 -6.40 -1.37 4.77
N ALA A 151 -6.92 -0.20 5.16
CA ALA A 151 -6.93 0.24 6.56
C ALA A 151 -7.74 -0.70 7.46
N MET A 152 -8.87 -1.23 6.96
CA MET A 152 -9.67 -2.24 7.69
C MET A 152 -8.96 -3.60 7.79
N LEU A 153 -8.17 -3.99 6.79
CA LEU A 153 -7.38 -5.23 6.81
C LEU A 153 -6.10 -5.13 7.67
N TYR A 154 -5.61 -3.92 7.92
CA TYR A 154 -4.41 -3.67 8.71
C TYR A 154 -4.42 -4.33 10.11
N PRO A 155 -5.45 -4.16 10.97
CA PRO A 155 -5.46 -4.80 12.30
C PRO A 155 -5.49 -6.34 12.22
N ILE A 156 -6.13 -6.90 11.18
CA ILE A 156 -6.20 -8.34 10.96
C ILE A 156 -4.81 -8.89 10.63
N THR A 157 -4.11 -8.27 9.68
CA THR A 157 -2.75 -8.67 9.28
C THR A 157 -1.69 -8.40 10.35
N TYR A 158 -1.96 -7.48 11.27
CA TYR A 158 -1.14 -7.24 12.46
C TYR A 158 -1.26 -8.39 13.47
N ARG A 159 -2.46 -8.95 13.67
CA ARG A 159 -2.71 -10.02 14.65
C ARG A 159 -2.29 -11.41 14.18
N ILE A 160 -2.36 -11.70 12.88
CA ILE A 160 -2.25 -13.09 12.36
C ILE A 160 -0.81 -13.63 12.30
N LYS A 161 0.24 -12.79 12.28
CA LYS A 161 1.63 -13.28 12.23
C LYS A 161 2.56 -12.49 13.17
N PRO A 162 2.99 -13.07 14.30
CA PRO A 162 4.22 -12.59 14.94
C PRO A 162 5.35 -12.77 13.94
N SER A 163 5.92 -11.65 13.48
CA SER A 163 7.00 -11.67 12.51
C SER A 163 8.19 -12.39 13.15
N LYS A 164 8.59 -13.54 12.59
CA LYS A 164 9.89 -14.17 12.88
C LYS A 164 10.96 -13.29 12.23
N ARG A 165 11.17 -12.10 12.79
CA ARG A 165 12.18 -11.17 12.29
C ARG A 165 13.56 -11.74 12.62
N PRO A 166 14.54 -11.58 11.73
CA PRO A 166 15.94 -11.87 12.08
C PRO A 166 16.33 -11.10 13.34
N ALA A 167 17.18 -11.69 14.17
CA ALA A 167 17.69 -11.01 15.36
C ALA A 167 18.36 -9.68 14.94
N GLY A 168 18.12 -8.60 15.69
CA GLY A 168 18.74 -7.30 15.44
C GLY A 168 17.92 -6.31 14.61
N VAL A 169 16.67 -6.58 14.24
CA VAL A 169 15.76 -5.54 13.70
C VAL A 169 14.62 -5.23 14.66
N CYS A 170 14.16 -3.99 14.66
CA CYS A 170 13.09 -3.55 15.56
C CYS A 170 11.80 -4.30 15.24
N LYS A 171 11.12 -4.82 16.25
CA LYS A 171 9.85 -5.57 16.11
C LYS A 171 8.65 -4.70 15.72
N ARG A 172 8.79 -3.37 15.86
CA ARG A 172 7.77 -2.39 15.48
C ARG A 172 8.05 -1.80 14.10
N CYS A 173 9.14 -1.04 13.95
CA CYS A 173 9.48 -0.30 12.73
C CYS A 173 10.17 -1.16 11.64
N GLY A 174 10.92 -2.20 12.01
CA GLY A 174 11.77 -2.97 11.08
C GLY A 174 13.18 -2.40 10.87
N TYR A 175 13.52 -1.27 11.51
CA TYR A 175 14.85 -0.66 11.50
C TYR A 175 15.93 -1.61 12.02
N ASP A 176 17.13 -1.55 11.43
CA ASP A 176 18.29 -2.31 11.89
C ASP A 176 18.80 -1.77 13.23
N LEU A 177 18.48 -2.47 14.31
CA LEU A 177 18.89 -2.11 15.66
C LEU A 177 20.39 -2.35 15.91
N ARG A 178 21.13 -2.95 14.97
CA ARG A 178 22.60 -3.05 15.09
C ARG A 178 23.27 -1.67 15.04
N ALA A 179 22.65 -0.70 14.37
CA ALA A 179 23.13 0.68 14.34
C ALA A 179 22.68 1.52 15.55
N SER A 180 21.58 1.12 16.21
CA SER A 180 21.05 1.84 17.38
C SER A 180 20.56 0.87 18.46
N PRO A 181 21.44 0.47 19.39
CA PRO A 181 21.17 -0.62 20.32
C PRO A 181 20.29 -0.21 21.50
N ILE A 182 19.94 1.07 21.68
CA ILE A 182 19.19 1.56 22.85
C ILE A 182 17.69 1.73 22.55
N ARG A 183 17.33 2.39 21.43
CA ARG A 183 15.93 2.57 20.95
C ARG A 183 15.90 2.62 19.42
N CYS A 184 14.80 2.20 18.80
CA CYS A 184 14.61 2.42 17.35
C CYS A 184 14.50 3.94 17.08
N PRO A 185 15.38 4.55 16.25
CA PRO A 185 15.30 5.98 15.92
C PRO A 185 13.99 6.33 15.20
N GLU A 186 13.42 5.40 14.44
CA GLU A 186 12.20 5.63 13.65
C GLU A 186 10.91 5.58 14.50
N CYS A 187 10.85 4.77 15.56
CA CYS A 187 9.59 4.58 16.31
C CYS A 187 9.70 4.74 17.82
N GLY A 188 10.90 5.01 18.35
CA GLY A 188 11.16 5.18 19.78
C GLY A 188 11.06 3.92 20.63
N GLU A 189 10.78 2.76 20.01
CA GLU A 189 10.61 1.49 20.72
C GLU A 189 11.92 1.08 21.39
N PRO A 190 11.92 0.75 22.70
CA PRO A 190 13.09 0.22 23.38
C PRO A 190 13.52 -1.10 22.75
N THR A 191 14.82 -1.26 22.55
CA THR A 191 15.36 -2.52 22.04
C THR A 191 15.38 -3.56 23.16
N PRO A 192 15.30 -4.86 22.82
CA PRO A 192 15.45 -5.93 23.81
C PRO A 192 16.82 -5.92 24.50
N ALA A 193 17.87 -5.40 23.84
CA ALA A 193 19.23 -5.33 24.39
C ALA A 193 19.35 -4.30 25.53
N ALA A 194 18.59 -3.20 25.45
CA ALA A 194 18.50 -2.22 26.54
C ALA A 194 17.71 -2.73 27.76
N ALA A 195 16.97 -3.83 27.61
CA ALA A 195 16.17 -4.43 28.67
C ALA A 195 16.91 -5.54 29.44
N LEU A 196 18.20 -5.80 29.17
CA LEU A 196 18.98 -6.61 30.09
C LEU A 196 19.01 -5.86 31.43
N PRO A 197 18.46 -6.44 32.51
CA PRO A 197 18.57 -5.84 33.82
C PRO A 197 20.05 -5.62 34.08
N SER A 198 20.40 -4.42 34.55
CA SER A 198 21.71 -4.14 35.13
C SER A 198 22.09 -5.35 35.96
N VAL A 199 23.15 -6.06 35.55
CA VAL A 199 23.68 -7.18 36.29
C VAL A 199 23.90 -6.66 37.70
N GLU A 200 23.00 -7.01 38.60
CA GLU A 200 23.09 -6.71 40.01
C GLU A 200 24.41 -7.34 40.44
N ALA A 201 25.35 -6.49 40.84
CA ALA A 201 26.68 -6.93 41.23
C ALA A 201 26.53 -8.10 42.22
N PRO A 202 27.28 -9.21 42.03
CA PRO A 202 27.10 -10.40 42.85
C PRO A 202 27.20 -10.00 44.34
N PRO A 203 26.22 -10.37 45.18
CA PRO A 203 26.24 -10.07 46.60
C PRO A 203 27.34 -10.92 47.24
N GLY A 204 28.58 -10.43 47.22
CA GLY A 204 29.70 -11.20 47.75
C GLY A 204 31.11 -10.76 47.36
N ALA A 205 31.32 -9.59 46.76
CA ALA A 205 32.69 -9.07 46.64
C ALA A 205 33.23 -8.76 48.06
N PRO A 206 34.29 -9.44 48.54
CA PRO A 206 34.87 -9.16 49.84
C PRO A 206 35.38 -7.71 49.84
N ARG A 207 34.88 -6.91 50.78
CA ARG A 207 35.50 -5.63 51.12
C ARG A 207 36.91 -5.96 51.64
N HIS A 208 37.93 -5.63 50.87
CA HIS A 208 39.29 -5.54 51.39
C HIS A 208 39.26 -4.49 52.50
N SER A 209 39.18 -4.95 53.74
CA SER A 209 39.46 -4.15 54.92
C SER A 209 40.94 -3.79 54.85
N GLU A 210 41.22 -2.52 54.56
CA GLU A 210 42.53 -1.92 54.75
C GLU A 210 42.99 -2.18 56.20
N SER A 211 44.01 -3.01 56.32
CA SER A 211 44.79 -3.19 57.54
C SER A 211 45.73 -1.99 57.67
N GLN A 212 45.48 -1.22 58.73
CA GLN A 212 46.46 -0.52 59.57
C GLN A 212 47.94 -0.66 59.17
N THR A 213 48.57 0.48 58.89
CA THR A 213 49.81 0.95 59.54
C THR A 213 49.86 2.46 59.47
#